data_AF-A0A1Q9VYQ9-F1
#
_entry.id   AF-A0A1Q9VYQ9-F1
#
_cell.length_a   1.000
_cell.length_b   1.000
_cell.length_c   1.000
_cell.angle_alpha   90.00
_cell.angle_beta   90.00
_cell.angle_gamma   90.00
#
_symmetry.space_group_name_H-M   'P 1'
#
loop_
_entity.id
_entity.type
_entity.pdbx_description
1 polymer ?
#
loop_
_entity_poly.entity_id
_entity_poly.type
_entity_poly.pdbx_seq_one_letter_code
_entity_poly.pdbx_strand_id
1 'polypeptide(L)'
;MSVPEFTLSSDGLEQLLEDARAQAESIGEDVRSLTDDLGSLPDDAQARAEEAVASAQQAADEARAAVDDAAAAGEDARADAEQRLADAQDALDQASQDLESVTSSLSGADAAVRSALEDLRAQVDELSAEIDSSGS
;
A
#
# COMPACT_ATOMS: atom_id res chain seq x y z
N MET A 1 21.27 32.25 -15.25
CA MET A 1 21.27 30.78 -15.18
C MET A 1 19.93 30.38 -14.58
N SER A 2 19.07 29.76 -15.37
CA SER A 2 17.77 29.27 -14.89
C SER A 2 17.97 28.10 -13.95
N VAL A 3 17.22 28.12 -12.84
CA VAL A 3 17.01 26.97 -11.97
C VAL A 3 16.36 25.83 -12.77
N PRO A 4 16.71 24.56 -12.52
CA PRO A 4 15.98 23.43 -13.09
C PRO A 4 14.59 23.42 -12.46
N GLU A 5 13.55 23.60 -13.27
CA GLU A 5 12.18 23.27 -12.86
C GLU A 5 12.11 21.76 -12.68
N PHE A 6 11.78 21.29 -11.47
CA PHE A 6 11.30 19.93 -11.24
C PHE A 6 9.93 19.83 -11.90
N THR A 7 9.92 19.58 -13.20
CA THR A 7 8.71 19.18 -13.91
C THR A 7 8.60 17.66 -13.81
N LEU A 8 7.95 17.15 -12.76
CA LEU A 8 7.09 16.00 -13.04
C LEU A 8 6.12 16.51 -14.11
N SER A 9 6.34 16.10 -15.36
CA SER A 9 5.40 16.44 -16.43
C SER A 9 4.06 15.84 -16.04
N SER A 10 2.94 16.48 -16.41
CA SER A 10 1.60 15.94 -16.14
C SER A 10 1.49 14.47 -16.58
N ASP A 11 2.14 14.12 -17.70
CA ASP A 11 2.28 12.77 -18.25
C ASP A 11 2.97 11.76 -17.29
N GLY A 12 3.96 12.23 -16.51
CA GLY A 12 4.68 11.41 -15.54
C GLY A 12 3.90 11.22 -14.23
N LEU A 13 3.10 12.22 -13.85
CA LEU A 13 2.13 12.07 -12.76
C LEU A 13 1.07 11.05 -13.19
N GLU A 14 0.48 11.19 -14.38
CA GLU A 14 -0.54 10.27 -14.89
C GLU A 14 -0.10 8.80 -14.88
N GLN A 15 1.13 8.50 -15.31
CA GLN A 15 1.65 7.12 -15.21
C GLN A 15 1.83 6.65 -13.77
N LEU A 16 2.39 7.49 -12.89
CA LEU A 16 2.57 7.14 -11.48
C LEU A 16 1.24 6.84 -10.77
N LEU A 17 0.20 7.62 -11.06
CA LEU A 17 -1.15 7.36 -10.55
C LEU A 17 -1.71 6.04 -11.09
N GLU A 18 -1.41 5.71 -12.35
CA GLU A 18 -1.87 4.47 -13.00
C GLU A 18 -1.15 3.23 -12.44
N ASP A 19 0.16 3.31 -12.23
CA ASP A 19 0.97 2.26 -11.57
C ASP A 19 0.52 2.06 -10.11
N ALA A 20 0.44 3.12 -9.30
CA ALA A 20 -0.02 3.04 -7.91
C ALA A 20 -1.44 2.45 -7.81
N ARG A 21 -2.31 2.79 -8.77
CA ARG A 21 -3.66 2.21 -8.85
C ARG A 21 -3.65 0.74 -9.21
N ALA A 22 -2.82 0.34 -10.18
CA ALA A 22 -2.67 -1.07 -10.55
C ALA A 22 -2.10 -1.88 -9.38
N GLN A 23 -1.14 -1.31 -8.65
CA GLN A 23 -0.54 -1.92 -7.48
C GLN A 23 -1.56 -2.11 -6.34
N ALA A 24 -2.38 -1.09 -6.05
CA ALA A 24 -3.46 -1.19 -5.07
C ALA A 24 -4.52 -2.24 -5.46
N GLU A 25 -4.82 -2.38 -6.76
CA GLU A 25 -5.74 -3.41 -7.26
C GLU A 25 -5.15 -4.82 -7.10
N SER A 26 -3.87 -5.01 -7.42
CA SER A 26 -3.13 -6.26 -7.19
C SER A 26 -3.14 -6.66 -5.71
N ILE A 27 -2.86 -5.71 -4.81
CA ILE A 27 -2.92 -5.91 -3.36
C ILE A 27 -4.32 -6.39 -2.94
N GLY A 28 -5.39 -5.78 -3.47
CA GLY A 28 -6.76 -6.20 -3.17
C GLY A 28 -7.09 -7.62 -3.64
N GLU A 29 -6.57 -8.05 -4.79
CA GLU A 29 -6.73 -9.42 -5.28
C GLU A 29 -5.97 -10.43 -4.40
N ASP A 30 -4.71 -10.12 -4.05
CA ASP A 30 -3.87 -10.97 -3.23
C ASP A 30 -4.40 -11.09 -1.79
N VAL A 31 -4.87 -9.99 -1.20
CA VAL A 31 -5.56 -9.97 0.10
C VAL A 31 -6.73 -10.95 0.10
N ARG A 32 -7.54 -10.94 -0.97
CA ARG A 32 -8.73 -11.79 -1.07
C ARG A 32 -8.35 -13.27 -1.21
N SER A 33 -7.31 -13.58 -1.99
CA SER A 33 -6.80 -14.94 -2.10
C SER A 33 -6.22 -15.42 -0.77
N LEU A 34 -5.39 -14.57 -0.14
CA LEU A 34 -4.72 -14.87 1.12
C LEU A 34 -5.72 -15.14 2.23
N THR A 35 -6.79 -14.35 2.33
CA THR A 35 -7.85 -14.56 3.34
C THR A 35 -8.48 -15.95 3.26
N ASP A 36 -8.59 -16.55 2.05
CA ASP A 36 -9.05 -17.93 1.87
C ASP A 36 -8.02 -18.94 2.41
N ASP A 37 -6.73 -18.69 2.15
CA ASP A 37 -5.61 -19.51 2.61
C ASP A 37 -5.37 -19.45 4.13
N LEU A 38 -5.70 -18.31 4.77
CA LEU A 38 -5.54 -18.11 6.22
C LEU A 38 -6.35 -19.11 7.06
N GLY A 39 -7.44 -19.67 6.53
CA GLY A 39 -8.28 -20.64 7.25
C GLY A 39 -7.58 -21.94 7.65
N SER A 40 -6.35 -22.17 7.19
CA SER A 40 -5.50 -23.30 7.60
C SER A 40 -4.65 -23.02 8.84
N LEU A 41 -4.59 -21.76 9.30
CA LEU A 41 -3.82 -21.35 10.47
C LEU A 41 -4.55 -21.66 11.80
N PRO A 42 -3.81 -21.75 12.92
CA PRO A 42 -4.41 -21.69 14.25
C PRO A 42 -5.18 -20.36 14.46
N ASP A 43 -6.28 -20.39 15.22
CA ASP A 43 -7.20 -19.24 15.40
C ASP A 43 -6.47 -17.93 15.77
N ASP A 44 -5.50 -17.97 16.68
CA ASP A 44 -4.72 -16.79 17.09
C ASP A 44 -3.83 -16.21 15.98
N ALA A 45 -3.26 -17.08 15.13
CA ALA A 45 -2.42 -16.66 14.01
C ALA A 45 -3.28 -16.18 12.84
N GLN A 46 -4.40 -16.87 12.61
CA GLN A 46 -5.41 -16.48 11.63
C GLN A 46 -5.92 -15.07 11.89
N ALA A 47 -6.41 -14.79 13.12
CA ALA A 47 -6.98 -13.48 13.45
C ALA A 47 -5.99 -12.33 13.26
N ARG A 48 -4.71 -12.54 13.62
CA ARG A 48 -3.66 -11.51 13.41
C ARG A 48 -3.33 -11.32 11.94
N ALA A 49 -3.27 -12.41 11.19
CA ALA A 49 -3.04 -12.33 9.75
C ALA A 49 -4.20 -11.64 9.04
N GLU A 50 -5.45 -11.95 9.39
CA GLU A 50 -6.64 -11.27 8.85
C GLU A 50 -6.63 -9.77 9.17
N GLU A 51 -6.25 -9.39 10.39
CA GLU A 51 -6.10 -7.98 10.78
C GLU A 51 -5.03 -7.25 9.97
N ALA A 52 -3.82 -7.84 9.85
CA ALA A 52 -2.74 -7.24 9.07
C ALA A 52 -3.07 -7.11 7.58
N VAL A 53 -3.71 -8.14 7.01
CA VAL A 53 -4.15 -8.17 5.62
C VAL A 53 -5.26 -7.13 5.37
N ALA A 54 -6.20 -6.99 6.31
CA ALA A 54 -7.23 -5.95 6.24
C ALA A 54 -6.64 -4.53 6.33
N SER A 55 -5.67 -4.31 7.23
CA SER A 55 -4.95 -3.04 7.31
C SER A 55 -4.22 -2.70 6.02
N ALA A 56 -3.54 -3.67 5.40
CA ALA A 56 -2.87 -3.50 4.12
C ALA A 56 -3.84 -3.12 2.99
N GLN A 57 -5.00 -3.78 2.94
CA GLN A 57 -6.04 -3.44 1.97
C GLN A 57 -6.55 -2.01 2.18
N GLN A 58 -6.88 -1.66 3.44
CA GLN A 58 -7.39 -0.33 3.76
C GLN A 58 -6.38 0.76 3.40
N ALA A 59 -5.11 0.56 3.74
CA ALA A 59 -4.03 1.49 3.40
C ALA A 59 -3.86 1.65 1.88
N ALA A 60 -3.95 0.56 1.11
CA ALA A 60 -3.88 0.61 -0.35
C ALA A 60 -5.09 1.34 -0.97
N ASP A 61 -6.29 1.12 -0.43
CA ASP A 61 -7.51 1.84 -0.84
C ASP A 61 -7.43 3.35 -0.51
N GLU A 62 -6.91 3.71 0.67
CA GLU A 62 -6.69 5.09 1.10
C GLU A 62 -5.63 5.79 0.24
N ALA A 63 -4.52 5.11 -0.05
CA ALA A 63 -3.49 5.55 -0.96
C ALA A 63 -4.03 5.86 -2.34
N ARG A 64 -4.78 4.92 -2.93
CA ARG A 64 -5.42 5.11 -4.23
C ARG A 64 -6.37 6.31 -4.22
N ALA A 65 -7.16 6.48 -3.16
CA ALA A 65 -8.09 7.60 -3.05
C ALA A 65 -7.34 8.93 -2.91
N ALA A 66 -6.25 8.99 -2.13
CA ALA A 66 -5.42 10.17 -1.97
C ALA A 66 -4.73 10.59 -3.29
N VAL A 67 -4.23 9.60 -4.02
CA VAL A 67 -3.65 9.72 -5.37
C VAL A 67 -4.66 10.30 -6.36
N ASP A 68 -5.89 9.77 -6.41
CA ASP A 68 -6.96 10.27 -7.29
C ASP A 68 -7.38 11.71 -6.92
N ASP A 69 -7.50 11.99 -5.62
CA ASP A 69 -7.84 13.33 -5.09
C ASP A 69 -6.74 14.34 -5.42
N ALA A 70 -5.46 13.97 -5.29
CA ALA A 70 -4.32 14.81 -5.67
C ALA A 70 -4.27 15.10 -7.18
N ALA A 71 -4.62 14.13 -8.01
CA ALA A 71 -4.69 14.30 -9.46
C ALA A 71 -5.82 15.24 -9.90
N ALA A 72 -6.95 15.20 -9.18
CA ALA A 72 -8.12 16.04 -9.43
C ALA A 72 -8.06 17.40 -8.73
N ALA A 73 -7.17 17.56 -7.75
CA ALA A 73 -7.08 18.76 -6.92
C ALA A 73 -6.62 19.99 -7.72
N GLY A 74 -7.40 21.07 -7.62
CA GLY A 74 -6.93 22.41 -7.95
C GLY A 74 -6.04 23.00 -6.85
N GLU A 75 -5.48 24.19 -7.08
CA GLU A 75 -4.59 24.88 -6.12
C GLU A 75 -5.18 24.99 -4.70
N ASP A 76 -6.49 25.15 -4.56
CA ASP A 76 -7.18 25.27 -3.26
C ASP A 76 -7.33 23.95 -2.50
N ALA A 77 -7.28 22.79 -3.17
CA ALA A 77 -7.45 21.46 -2.58
C ALA A 77 -6.14 20.68 -2.48
N ARG A 78 -5.04 21.25 -3.01
CA ARG A 78 -3.73 20.60 -3.05
C ARG A 78 -3.21 20.24 -1.65
N ALA A 79 -3.36 21.15 -0.68
CA ALA A 79 -2.90 20.92 0.68
C ALA A 79 -3.63 19.76 1.37
N ASP A 80 -4.95 19.64 1.17
CA ASP A 80 -5.73 18.52 1.69
C ASP A 80 -5.33 17.20 1.02
N ALA A 81 -5.08 17.21 -0.29
CA ALA A 81 -4.62 16.04 -1.03
C ALA A 81 -3.21 15.59 -0.60
N GLU A 82 -2.29 16.54 -0.40
CA GLU A 82 -0.94 16.28 0.14
C GLU A 82 -1.02 15.68 1.55
N GLN A 83 -1.93 16.17 2.40
CA GLN A 83 -2.14 15.60 3.73
C GLN A 83 -2.69 14.18 3.66
N ARG A 84 -3.67 13.91 2.79
CA ARG A 84 -4.20 12.55 2.59
C ARG A 84 -3.14 11.58 2.08
N LEU A 85 -2.25 12.06 1.23
CA LEU A 85 -1.14 11.26 0.72
C LEU A 85 -0.20 10.87 1.85
N ALA A 86 0.13 11.80 2.74
CA ALA A 86 0.93 11.53 3.93
C ALA A 86 0.26 10.55 4.91
N ASP A 87 -1.04 10.74 5.21
CA ASP A 87 -1.81 9.80 6.04
C ASP A 87 -1.82 8.39 5.42
N ALA A 88 -1.97 8.28 4.09
CA ALA A 88 -1.93 7.00 3.40
C ALA A 88 -0.54 6.34 3.45
N GLN A 89 0.54 7.12 3.36
CA GLN A 89 1.90 6.61 3.52
C GLN A 89 2.12 6.05 4.93
N ASP A 90 1.72 6.77 5.97
CA ASP A 90 1.78 6.28 7.36
C ASP A 90 0.98 4.99 7.53
N ALA A 91 -0.20 4.88 6.89
CA ALA A 91 -1.02 3.67 6.92
C ALA A 91 -0.35 2.48 6.21
N LEU A 92 0.29 2.70 5.05
CA LEU A 92 1.03 1.67 4.32
C LEU A 92 2.24 1.18 5.13
N ASP A 93 2.97 2.10 5.76
CA ASP A 93 4.14 1.78 6.59
C ASP A 93 3.74 0.96 7.82
N GLN A 94 2.63 1.34 8.47
CA GLN A 94 2.06 0.57 9.58
C GLN A 94 1.62 -0.83 9.12
N ALA A 95 0.95 -0.94 7.97
CA ALA A 95 0.54 -2.23 7.42
C ALA A 95 1.74 -3.14 7.09
N SER A 96 2.82 -2.58 6.54
CA SER A 96 4.06 -3.34 6.29
C SER A 96 4.66 -3.89 7.58
N GLN A 97 4.67 -3.10 8.66
CA GLN A 97 5.13 -3.52 9.98
C GLN A 97 4.25 -4.61 10.59
N ASP A 98 2.93 -4.51 10.45
CA ASP A 98 1.98 -5.52 10.93
C ASP A 98 2.17 -6.85 10.19
N LEU A 99 2.31 -6.80 8.86
CA LEU A 99 2.60 -7.97 8.02
C LEU A 99 3.93 -8.62 8.41
N GLU A 100 4.99 -7.83 8.67
CA GLU A 100 6.28 -8.36 9.15
C GLU A 100 6.13 -9.06 10.51
N SER A 101 5.40 -8.45 11.43
CA SER A 101 5.16 -8.98 12.77
C SER A 101 4.43 -10.34 12.74
N VAL A 102 3.38 -10.44 11.91
CA VAL A 102 2.67 -11.71 11.68
C VAL A 102 3.59 -12.75 11.06
N THR A 103 4.27 -12.40 9.97
CA THR A 103 5.21 -13.28 9.26
C THR A 103 6.30 -13.84 10.18
N SER A 104 6.86 -13.00 11.04
CA SER A 104 7.89 -13.38 12.02
C SER A 104 7.35 -14.29 13.13
N SER A 105 6.06 -14.18 13.43
CA SER A 105 5.37 -15.03 14.40
C SER A 105 4.98 -16.41 13.85
N LEU A 106 4.87 -16.54 12.52
CA LEU A 106 4.53 -17.81 11.85
C LEU A 106 5.69 -18.81 11.89
N SER A 107 5.35 -20.10 11.96
CA SER A 107 6.32 -21.19 12.06
C SER A 107 6.45 -21.96 10.74
N GLY A 108 7.39 -22.91 10.65
CA GLY A 108 7.68 -23.63 9.40
C GLY A 108 6.54 -24.48 8.81
N ALA A 109 5.46 -24.72 9.56
CA ALA A 109 4.26 -25.38 9.03
C ALA A 109 3.43 -24.46 8.11
N ASP A 110 3.64 -23.14 8.24
CA ASP A 110 2.84 -22.09 7.61
C ASP A 110 3.59 -21.44 6.44
N ALA A 111 4.56 -22.14 5.84
CA ALA A 111 5.49 -21.58 4.86
C ALA A 111 4.82 -20.94 3.63
N ALA A 112 3.67 -21.48 3.20
CA ALA A 112 2.91 -20.92 2.09
C ALA A 112 2.24 -19.59 2.46
N VAL A 113 1.56 -19.54 3.61
CA VAL A 113 0.93 -18.33 4.15
C VAL A 113 1.98 -17.25 4.44
N ARG A 114 3.11 -17.67 5.02
CA ARG A 114 4.26 -16.81 5.26
C ARG A 114 4.76 -16.17 3.97
N SER A 115 4.99 -16.97 2.92
CA SER A 115 5.41 -16.44 1.62
C SER A 115 4.40 -15.43 1.08
N ALA A 116 3.11 -15.75 1.12
CA ALA A 116 2.07 -14.85 0.64
C ALA A 116 1.98 -13.53 1.42
N LEU A 117 2.20 -13.56 2.74
CA LEU A 117 2.31 -12.34 3.57
C LEU A 117 3.58 -11.53 3.25
N GLU A 118 4.71 -12.22 2.95
CA GLU A 118 5.96 -11.57 2.51
C GLU A 118 5.79 -10.90 1.15
N ASP A 119 5.09 -11.56 0.20
CA ASP A 119 4.75 -11.00 -1.11
C ASP A 119 3.78 -9.81 -0.99
N LEU A 120 2.74 -9.92 -0.16
CA LEU A 120 1.82 -8.81 0.09
C LEU A 120 2.53 -7.60 0.71
N ARG A 121 3.43 -7.83 1.67
CA ARG A 121 4.23 -6.77 2.27
C ARG A 121 5.08 -6.07 1.22
N ALA A 122 5.77 -6.83 0.36
CA ALA A 122 6.60 -6.23 -0.69
C ALA A 122 5.80 -5.31 -1.61
N GLN A 123 4.55 -5.67 -1.93
CA GLN A 123 3.66 -4.82 -2.72
C GLN A 123 3.22 -3.55 -1.98
N VAL A 124 2.95 -3.63 -0.67
CA VAL A 124 2.63 -2.48 0.18
C VAL A 124 3.82 -1.52 0.27
N ASP A 125 5.03 -2.05 0.48
CA ASP A 125 6.27 -1.27 0.48
C ASP A 125 6.53 -0.59 -0.87
N GLU A 126 6.28 -1.30 -1.99
CA GLU A 126 6.41 -0.73 -3.34
C GLU A 126 5.43 0.42 -3.55
N LEU A 127 4.15 0.22 -3.22
CA LEU A 127 3.12 1.27 -3.31
C LEU A 127 3.50 2.50 -2.46
N SER A 128 4.02 2.30 -1.25
CA SER A 128 4.50 3.39 -0.39
C SER A 128 5.64 4.18 -1.04
N ALA A 129 6.62 3.47 -1.64
CA ALA A 129 7.75 4.08 -2.32
C ALA A 129 7.35 4.85 -3.58
N GLU A 130 6.37 4.36 -4.34
CA GLU A 130 5.82 5.07 -5.51
C GLU A 130 5.16 6.39 -5.10
N ILE A 131 4.38 6.35 -4.01
CA ILE A 131 3.72 7.53 -3.45
C ILE A 131 4.75 8.54 -2.92
N ASP A 132 5.81 8.09 -2.25
CA ASP A 132 6.90 8.96 -1.79
C ASP A 132 7.65 9.64 -2.95
N SER A 133 7.90 8.88 -4.03
CA SER A 133 8.49 9.42 -5.25
C SER A 133 7.58 10.46 -5.94
N SER A 134 6.28 10.49 -5.62
CA SER A 134 5.32 11.46 -6.17
C SER A 134 5.46 12.85 -5.53
N GLY A 135 5.91 12.90 -4.27
CA GLY A 135 5.95 14.11 -3.44
C GLY A 135 7.30 14.85 -3.40
N SER A 136 8.35 14.28 -4.01
CA SER A 136 9.74 14.79 -3.95
C SER A 136 10.17 15.69 -5.12
#